data_AF-A0A448WWZ5-F1
#
_entry.id   AF-A0A448WWZ5-F1
#
_cell.length_a   1.000
_cell.length_b   1.000
_cell.length_c   1.000
_cell.angle_alpha   90.00
_cell.angle_beta   90.00
_cell.angle_gamma   90.00
#
_symmetry.space_group_name_H-M   'P 1'
#
loop_
_entity.id
_entity.type
_entity.pdbx_description
1 polymer ?
#
loop_
_entity_poly.entity_id
_entity_poly.type
_entity_poly.pdbx_seq_one_letter_code
_entity_poly.pdbx_strand_id
1 'polypeptide(L)'
;MWLLYNFTTLYSTRVKQELVSETDPLRRRVLDGRQLALKISANSVYGFTGAQVGRLPCLEISASVTSFGRLMIEQTKTLVEEKFTIANGFQHNALVIYGDTDSVMCKFGVSTVEDAMALGKKAAELISAEFPKPIKLEFEKVYFPYLLINKKRYAGLYFTNPTKYDKMDCKGIETVRRDNSPLVANLINSCLELILIHR
;
A
#
# COMPACT_ATOMS: atom_id res chain seq x y z
N MET A 1 22.40 11.98 2.79
CA MET A 1 21.31 12.70 2.09
C MET A 1 21.39 12.59 0.56
N TRP A 2 22.55 12.84 -0.06
CA TRP A 2 22.72 12.79 -1.53
C TRP A 2 22.46 11.41 -2.17
N LEU A 3 22.90 10.31 -1.55
CA LEU A 3 22.67 8.95 -2.07
C LEU A 3 21.17 8.59 -2.13
N LEU A 4 20.44 8.81 -1.03
CA LEU A 4 18.99 8.54 -0.98
C LEU A 4 18.23 9.38 -1.99
N TYR A 5 18.57 10.66 -2.14
CA TYR A 5 17.97 11.54 -3.14
C TYR A 5 18.20 11.04 -4.58
N ASN A 6 19.40 10.54 -4.89
CA ASN A 6 19.68 9.96 -6.20
C ASN A 6 18.88 8.66 -6.42
N PHE A 7 18.83 7.78 -5.42
CA PHE A 7 18.03 6.56 -5.51
C PHE A 7 16.55 6.86 -5.74
N THR A 8 15.96 7.78 -4.98
CA THR A 8 14.55 8.13 -5.13
C THR A 8 14.27 8.84 -6.45
N THR A 9 15.18 9.69 -6.94
CA THR A 9 15.02 10.33 -8.26
C THR A 9 15.09 9.30 -9.41
N LEU A 10 16.05 8.38 -9.34
CA LEU A 10 16.18 7.30 -10.34
C LEU A 10 14.98 6.35 -10.31
N TYR A 11 14.55 5.97 -9.11
CA TYR A 11 13.40 5.09 -8.85
C TYR A 11 12.07 5.73 -9.26
N SER A 12 11.73 6.89 -8.68
CA SER A 12 10.39 7.49 -8.78
C SER A 12 10.15 8.16 -10.13
N THR A 13 11.18 8.69 -10.79
CA THR A 13 11.00 9.51 -11.98
C THR A 13 11.32 8.74 -13.25
N ARG A 14 12.52 8.17 -13.40
CA ARG A 14 12.92 7.56 -14.68
C ARG A 14 12.29 6.19 -14.93
N VAL A 15 12.53 5.22 -14.03
CA VAL A 15 12.11 3.83 -14.29
C VAL A 15 10.59 3.69 -14.27
N LYS A 16 9.89 4.42 -13.39
CA LYS A 16 8.42 4.44 -13.39
C LYS A 16 7.83 5.07 -14.67
N GLN A 17 8.42 6.14 -15.19
CA GLN A 17 7.96 6.73 -16.46
C GLN A 17 8.16 5.77 -17.63
N GLU A 18 9.33 5.10 -17.70
CA GLU A 18 9.60 4.04 -18.69
C GLU A 18 8.60 2.88 -18.58
N LEU A 19 8.25 2.48 -17.35
CA LEU A 19 7.30 1.39 -17.12
C LEU A 19 5.87 1.74 -17.59
N VAL A 20 5.47 3.01 -17.47
CA VAL A 20 4.15 3.48 -17.90
C VAL A 20 4.05 3.53 -19.43
N SER A 21 5.11 3.93 -20.13
CA SER A 21 5.12 4.00 -21.59
C SER A 21 5.33 2.64 -22.26
N GLU A 22 5.81 1.64 -21.53
CA GLU A 22 6.11 0.31 -22.08
C GLU A 22 4.85 -0.54 -22.28
N THR A 23 4.76 -1.16 -23.45
CA THR A 23 3.62 -2.02 -23.85
C THR A 23 3.97 -3.50 -23.85
N ASP A 24 5.23 -3.87 -24.10
CA ASP A 24 5.65 -5.27 -24.12
C ASP A 24 5.56 -5.90 -22.71
N PRO A 25 4.76 -6.98 -22.52
CA PRO A 25 4.61 -7.62 -21.23
C PRO A 25 5.92 -8.13 -20.62
N LEU A 26 6.86 -8.63 -21.44
CA LEU A 26 8.13 -9.13 -20.94
C LEU A 26 8.99 -7.98 -20.42
N ARG A 27 9.17 -6.93 -21.23
CA ARG A 27 9.95 -5.75 -20.87
C ARG A 27 9.35 -5.00 -19.67
N ARG A 28 8.02 -4.93 -19.54
CA ARG A 28 7.36 -4.40 -18.33
C ARG A 28 7.78 -5.16 -17.07
N ARG A 29 7.84 -6.50 -17.10
CA ARG A 29 8.30 -7.29 -15.94
C ARG A 29 9.76 -7.02 -15.59
N VAL A 30 10.62 -6.83 -16.60
CA VAL A 30 12.03 -6.49 -16.39
C VAL A 30 12.17 -5.11 -15.76
N LEU A 31 11.42 -4.12 -16.25
CA LEU A 31 11.40 -2.76 -15.69
C LEU A 31 10.84 -2.73 -14.26
N ASP A 32 9.80 -3.51 -13.98
CA ASP A 32 9.25 -3.69 -12.63
C ASP A 32 10.30 -4.30 -11.67
N GLY A 33 11.02 -5.33 -12.13
CA GLY A 33 12.16 -5.89 -11.38
C GLY A 33 13.27 -4.87 -11.09
N ARG A 34 13.60 -4.02 -12.07
CA ARG A 34 14.58 -2.93 -11.90
C ARG A 34 14.11 -1.88 -10.89
N GLN A 35 12.85 -1.48 -10.97
CA GLN A 35 12.22 -0.55 -10.04
C GLN A 35 12.22 -1.11 -8.62
N LEU A 36 11.89 -2.40 -8.46
CA LEU A 36 11.93 -3.09 -7.18
C LEU A 36 13.35 -3.18 -6.60
N ALA A 37 14.35 -3.47 -7.42
CA ALA A 37 15.75 -3.51 -6.99
C ALA A 37 16.20 -2.16 -6.42
N LEU A 38 15.90 -1.04 -7.11
CA LEU A 38 16.22 0.31 -6.63
C LEU A 38 15.50 0.62 -5.31
N LYS A 39 14.24 0.22 -5.16
CA LYS A 39 13.47 0.37 -3.91
C LYS A 39 14.14 -0.40 -2.77
N ILE A 40 14.54 -1.65 -3.01
CA ILE A 40 15.22 -2.47 -2.01
C ILE A 40 16.54 -1.81 -1.62
N SER A 41 17.36 -1.36 -2.58
CA SER A 41 18.63 -0.67 -2.28
C SER A 41 18.43 0.59 -1.43
N ALA A 42 17.40 1.40 -1.73
CA ALA A 42 17.07 2.57 -0.94
C ALA A 42 16.67 2.18 0.50
N ASN A 43 15.81 1.17 0.65
CA ASN A 43 15.38 0.67 1.95
C ASN A 43 16.54 0.03 2.74
N SER A 44 17.50 -0.59 2.07
CA SER A 44 18.70 -1.13 2.71
C SER A 44 19.56 -0.06 3.38
N VAL A 45 19.48 1.21 2.97
CA VAL A 45 20.23 2.30 3.62
C VAL A 45 19.80 2.51 5.06
N TYR A 46 18.49 2.56 5.35
CA TYR A 46 18.04 2.65 6.74
C TYR A 46 18.29 1.33 7.48
N GLY A 47 18.11 0.19 6.81
CA GLY A 47 18.39 -1.13 7.40
C GLY A 47 19.84 -1.29 7.82
N PHE A 48 20.79 -0.75 7.05
CA PHE A 48 22.22 -0.76 7.35
C PHE A 48 22.53 -0.03 8.67
N THR A 49 21.87 1.10 8.94
CA THR A 49 22.03 1.80 10.23
C THR A 49 21.51 0.99 11.42
N GLY A 50 20.52 0.13 11.23
CA GLY A 50 19.97 -0.72 12.29
C GLY A 50 20.72 -2.05 12.49
N ALA A 51 21.66 -2.40 11.63
CA ALA A 51 22.34 -3.69 11.66
C ALA A 51 23.44 -3.72 12.75
N GLN A 52 23.14 -4.36 13.89
CA GLN A 52 24.10 -4.53 14.99
C GLN A 52 25.35 -5.31 14.56
N VAL A 53 25.16 -6.33 13.71
CA VAL A 53 26.26 -7.06 13.06
C VAL A 53 26.55 -6.36 11.74
N GLY A 54 27.37 -5.31 11.78
CA GLY A 54 27.66 -4.47 10.63
C GLY A 54 28.88 -3.58 10.87
N ARG A 55 29.32 -2.89 9.81
CA ARG A 55 30.50 -2.01 9.88
C ARG A 55 30.21 -0.64 10.51
N LEU A 56 28.95 -0.21 10.55
CA LEU A 56 28.56 1.12 11.05
C LEU A 56 27.12 1.13 11.61
N PRO A 57 26.87 0.46 12.76
CA PRO A 57 25.57 0.53 13.42
C PRO A 57 25.32 1.92 14.01
N CYS A 58 24.14 2.48 13.76
CA CYS A 58 23.60 3.67 14.41
C CYS A 58 22.11 3.44 14.68
N LEU A 59 21.84 2.81 15.83
CA LEU A 59 20.50 2.35 16.21
C LEU A 59 19.55 3.53 16.40
N GLU A 60 20.05 4.69 16.81
CA GLU A 60 19.31 5.93 17.03
C GLU A 60 18.61 6.39 15.75
N ILE A 61 19.27 6.28 14.59
CA ILE A 61 18.69 6.61 13.30
C ILE A 61 17.55 5.64 12.99
N SER A 62 17.80 4.33 13.10
CA SER A 62 16.79 3.31 12.80
C SER A 62 15.56 3.40 13.73
N ALA A 63 15.79 3.65 15.02
CA ALA A 63 14.74 3.84 16.01
C ALA A 63 13.92 5.09 15.72
N SER A 64 14.57 6.21 15.39
CA SER A 64 13.89 7.47 15.03
C SER A 64 13.02 7.29 13.79
N VAL A 65 13.53 6.63 12.74
CA VAL A 65 12.76 6.35 11.51
C VAL A 65 11.50 5.54 11.83
N THR A 66 11.60 4.47 12.62
CA THR A 66 10.42 3.66 12.99
C THR A 66 9.45 4.41 13.89
N SER A 67 9.94 5.31 14.76
CA SER A 67 9.12 6.14 15.63
C SER A 67 8.29 7.13 14.81
N PHE A 68 8.94 7.88 13.90
CA PHE A 68 8.26 8.78 12.98
C PHE A 68 7.27 8.02 12.08
N GLY A 69 7.61 6.83 11.60
CA GLY A 69 6.68 5.99 10.84
C GLY A 69 5.38 5.71 11.59
N ARG A 70 5.46 5.27 12.85
CA ARG A 70 4.29 5.04 13.70
C ARG A 70 3.48 6.31 13.95
N LEU A 71 4.16 7.42 14.25
CA LEU A 71 3.51 8.72 14.48
C LEU A 71 2.72 9.17 13.23
N MET A 72 3.32 9.08 12.05
CA MET A 72 2.69 9.50 10.80
C MET A 72 1.46 8.65 10.46
N ILE A 73 1.47 7.35 10.75
CA ILE A 73 0.29 6.49 10.55
C ILE A 73 -0.85 6.91 11.49
N GLU A 74 -0.56 7.12 12.77
CA GLU A 74 -1.60 7.52 13.72
C GLU A 74 -2.16 8.90 13.37
N GLN A 75 -1.28 9.85 13.02
CA GLN A 75 -1.71 11.16 12.51
C GLN A 75 -2.58 11.04 11.26
N THR A 76 -2.18 10.21 10.30
CA THR A 76 -2.97 9.97 9.08
C THR A 76 -4.35 9.43 9.43
N LYS A 77 -4.43 8.47 10.36
CA LYS A 77 -5.70 7.91 10.82
C LYS A 77 -6.60 8.98 11.43
N THR A 78 -6.08 9.75 12.39
CA THR A 78 -6.83 10.82 13.05
C THR A 78 -7.33 11.85 12.03
N LEU A 79 -6.48 12.27 11.10
CA LEU A 79 -6.85 13.24 10.07
C LEU A 79 -7.94 12.72 9.12
N VAL A 80 -7.91 11.43 8.76
CA VAL A 80 -9.00 10.82 7.96
C VAL A 80 -10.31 10.88 8.73
N GLU A 81 -10.30 10.42 9.98
CA GLU A 81 -11.51 10.28 10.80
C GLU A 81 -12.10 11.63 11.23
N GLU A 82 -11.27 12.68 11.36
CA GLU A 82 -11.72 14.03 11.67
C GLU A 82 -12.25 14.77 10.45
N LYS A 83 -11.54 14.70 9.29
CA LYS A 83 -11.90 15.47 8.10
C LYS A 83 -13.10 14.86 7.37
N PHE A 84 -13.16 13.54 7.23
CA PHE A 84 -14.20 12.87 6.44
C PHE A 84 -15.38 12.46 7.30
N THR A 85 -16.12 13.45 7.81
CA THR A 85 -17.29 13.26 8.68
C THR A 85 -18.55 13.90 8.10
N ILE A 86 -19.70 13.46 8.59
CA ILE A 86 -21.01 14.05 8.25
C ILE A 86 -21.06 15.53 8.66
N ALA A 87 -20.44 15.88 9.78
CA ALA A 87 -20.34 17.27 10.25
C ALA A 87 -19.62 18.18 9.24
N ASN A 88 -18.66 17.63 8.49
CA ASN A 88 -17.92 18.34 7.44
C ASN A 88 -18.56 18.20 6.05
N GLY A 89 -19.82 17.75 5.98
CA GLY A 89 -20.59 17.68 4.73
C GLY A 89 -20.37 16.42 3.88
N PHE A 90 -19.76 15.36 4.44
CA PHE A 90 -19.67 14.07 3.76
C PHE A 90 -20.91 13.19 4.01
N GLN A 91 -21.18 12.22 3.14
CA GLN A 91 -22.35 11.34 3.28
C GLN A 91 -22.28 10.44 4.52
N HIS A 92 -21.06 10.02 4.90
CA HIS A 92 -20.82 9.13 6.03
C HIS A 92 -19.54 9.53 6.76
N ASN A 93 -19.40 9.06 7.99
CA ASN A 93 -18.15 9.15 8.73
C ASN A 93 -17.19 8.07 8.22
N ALA A 94 -16.01 8.49 7.77
CA ALA A 94 -14.95 7.57 7.40
C ALA A 94 -14.37 6.91 8.65
N LEU A 95 -14.01 5.64 8.53
CA LEU A 95 -13.37 4.87 9.60
C LEU A 95 -12.12 4.17 9.05
N VAL A 96 -11.00 4.25 9.75
CA VAL A 96 -9.81 3.46 9.39
C VAL A 96 -9.94 2.07 9.97
N ILE A 97 -10.11 1.08 9.09
CA ILE A 97 -10.37 -0.31 9.48
C ILE A 97 -9.10 -1.15 9.64
N TYR A 98 -8.00 -0.72 9.01
CA TYR A 98 -6.71 -1.42 9.07
C TYR A 98 -5.58 -0.46 8.70
N GLY A 99 -4.38 -0.75 9.22
CA GLY A 99 -3.15 -0.07 8.82
C GLY A 99 -1.96 -1.02 8.93
N ASP A 100 -1.04 -0.93 7.98
CA ASP A 100 0.18 -1.73 7.95
C ASP A 100 1.35 -0.89 7.43
N THR A 101 2.29 -0.60 8.34
CA THR A 101 3.61 0.03 8.13
C THR A 101 3.63 1.40 7.45
N ASP A 102 3.05 1.53 6.27
CA ASP A 102 3.03 2.72 5.42
C ASP A 102 1.68 2.89 4.69
N SER A 103 0.69 2.06 5.01
CA SER A 103 -0.63 2.08 4.39
C SER A 103 -1.76 2.14 5.42
N VAL A 104 -2.84 2.85 5.09
CA VAL A 104 -4.09 2.90 5.83
C VAL A 104 -5.24 2.47 4.92
N MET A 105 -6.15 1.67 5.45
CA MET A 105 -7.36 1.22 4.76
C MET A 105 -8.56 1.91 5.38
N CYS A 106 -9.19 2.78 4.60
CA CYS A 106 -10.29 3.63 5.05
C CYS A 106 -11.61 3.13 4.47
N LYS A 107 -12.61 2.94 5.32
CA LYS A 107 -14.00 2.67 4.94
C LYS A 107 -14.76 4.00 4.91
N PHE A 108 -15.04 4.52 3.71
CA PHE A 108 -15.77 5.77 3.52
C PHE A 108 -17.30 5.63 3.60
N GLY A 109 -17.84 4.40 3.62
CA GLY A 109 -19.28 4.15 3.76
C GLY A 109 -20.10 4.22 2.46
N VAL A 110 -19.52 4.71 1.37
CA VAL A 110 -20.16 4.75 0.04
C VAL A 110 -20.35 3.35 -0.56
N SER A 111 -21.38 3.19 -1.40
CA SER A 111 -21.76 1.92 -2.02
C SER A 111 -21.08 1.65 -3.37
N THR A 112 -20.58 2.67 -4.05
CA THR A 112 -19.95 2.55 -5.38
C THR A 112 -18.43 2.58 -5.28
N VAL A 113 -17.76 1.83 -6.15
CA VAL A 113 -16.29 1.84 -6.26
C VAL A 113 -15.78 3.20 -6.76
N GLU A 114 -16.52 3.83 -7.68
CA GLU A 114 -16.16 5.13 -8.25
C GLU A 114 -16.11 6.24 -7.20
N ASP A 115 -17.15 6.35 -6.36
CA ASP A 115 -17.19 7.34 -5.29
C ASP A 115 -16.08 7.08 -4.26
N ALA A 116 -15.83 5.81 -3.93
CA ALA A 116 -14.76 5.41 -3.01
C ALA A 116 -13.38 5.81 -3.56
N MET A 117 -13.15 5.63 -4.87
CA MET A 117 -11.92 6.07 -5.53
C MET A 117 -11.77 7.59 -5.53
N ALA A 118 -12.85 8.33 -5.80
CA ALA A 118 -12.83 9.80 -5.78
C ALA A 118 -12.50 10.34 -4.38
N LEU A 119 -13.15 9.80 -3.34
CA LEU A 119 -12.87 10.14 -1.94
C LEU A 119 -11.45 9.74 -1.53
N GLY A 120 -10.97 8.56 -1.95
CA GLY A 120 -9.62 8.10 -1.68
C GLY A 120 -8.54 9.03 -2.26
N LYS A 121 -8.71 9.49 -3.51
CA LYS A 121 -7.82 10.48 -4.14
C LYS A 121 -7.84 11.82 -3.39
N LYS A 122 -9.04 12.31 -3.06
CA LYS A 122 -9.22 13.55 -2.30
C LYS A 122 -8.56 13.45 -0.91
N ALA A 123 -8.71 12.32 -0.22
CA ALA A 123 -8.08 12.07 1.08
C ALA A 123 -6.56 12.07 0.98
N ALA A 124 -6.00 11.37 -0.01
CA ALA A 124 -4.56 11.34 -0.22
C ALA A 124 -3.98 12.75 -0.44
N GLU A 125 -4.63 13.58 -1.26
CA GLU A 125 -4.20 14.96 -1.50
C GLU A 125 -4.30 15.85 -0.26
N LEU A 126 -5.46 15.84 0.41
CA LEU A 126 -5.71 16.70 1.59
C LEU A 126 -4.80 16.35 2.76
N ILE A 127 -4.51 15.07 2.97
CA ILE A 127 -3.66 14.63 4.07
C ILE A 127 -2.18 14.83 3.72
N SER A 128 -1.78 14.63 2.46
CA SER A 128 -0.41 14.94 2.02
C SER A 128 -0.02 16.39 2.28
N ALA A 129 -0.97 17.32 2.20
CA ALA A 129 -0.72 18.73 2.46
C ALA A 129 -0.35 19.04 3.93
N GLU A 130 -0.71 18.17 4.87
CA GLU A 130 -0.40 18.32 6.31
C GLU A 130 1.03 17.86 6.64
N PHE A 131 1.69 17.13 5.73
CA PHE A 131 3.02 16.61 5.95
C PHE A 131 4.10 17.45 5.23
N PRO A 132 5.32 17.55 5.80
CA PRO A 132 6.41 18.26 5.15
C PRO A 132 6.85 17.54 3.87
N LYS A 133 7.17 18.32 2.83
CA LYS A 133 7.79 17.78 1.62
C LYS A 133 9.11 17.07 1.99
N PRO A 134 9.42 15.89 1.41
CA PRO A 134 8.81 15.25 0.25
C PRO A 134 7.75 14.17 0.58
N ILE A 135 7.21 14.15 1.80
CA ILE A 135 6.23 13.13 2.21
C ILE A 135 4.93 13.37 1.46
N LYS A 136 4.42 12.32 0.81
CA LYS A 136 3.19 12.36 0.02
C LYS A 136 2.49 11.00 0.12
N LEU A 137 1.21 11.05 0.44
CA LEU A 137 0.30 9.91 0.35
C LEU A 137 -0.27 9.84 -1.06
N GLU A 138 -0.39 8.62 -1.58
CA GLU A 138 -0.99 8.36 -2.88
C GLU A 138 -2.11 7.35 -2.72
N PHE A 139 -3.24 7.61 -3.36
CA PHE A 139 -4.30 6.64 -3.47
C PHE A 139 -3.83 5.49 -4.38
N GLU A 140 -3.90 4.25 -3.89
CA GLU A 140 -3.44 3.08 -4.64
C GLU A 140 -4.59 2.31 -5.31
N LYS A 141 -5.65 1.99 -4.54
CA LYS A 141 -6.69 1.03 -4.95
C LYS A 141 -7.91 1.05 -4.03
N VAL A 142 -9.01 0.46 -4.49
CA VAL A 142 -10.17 0.09 -3.69
C VAL A 142 -10.29 -1.44 -3.61
N TYR A 143 -10.67 -1.97 -2.44
CA TYR A 143 -11.09 -3.36 -2.29
C TYR A 143 -12.62 -3.46 -2.24
N PHE A 144 -13.21 -4.23 -3.14
CA PHE A 144 -14.66 -4.46 -3.14
C PHE A 144 -15.05 -5.81 -3.77
N PRO A 145 -15.34 -6.86 -2.98
CA PRO A 145 -15.38 -6.90 -1.53
C PRO A 145 -14.01 -7.03 -0.85
N TYR A 146 -14.00 -6.82 0.47
CA TYR A 146 -12.83 -6.89 1.33
C TYR A 146 -13.05 -7.88 2.48
N LEU A 147 -12.09 -8.79 2.69
CA LEU A 147 -12.06 -9.80 3.73
C LEU A 147 -10.78 -9.63 4.57
N LEU A 148 -10.93 -9.08 5.77
CA LEU A 148 -9.86 -8.97 6.75
C LEU A 148 -9.97 -10.12 7.76
N ILE A 149 -8.98 -11.00 7.80
CA ILE A 149 -8.96 -12.14 8.73
C ILE A 149 -8.15 -11.75 9.96
N ASN A 150 -6.90 -11.30 9.75
CA ASN A 150 -5.96 -10.96 10.82
C ASN A 150 -4.93 -9.94 10.32
N LYS A 151 -4.08 -9.44 11.22
CA LYS A 151 -2.91 -8.63 10.82
C LYS A 151 -2.08 -9.38 9.78
N LYS A 152 -1.77 -8.70 8.68
CA LYS A 152 -1.06 -9.24 7.50
C LYS A 152 -1.73 -10.43 6.81
N ARG A 153 -3.02 -10.68 7.09
CA ARG A 153 -3.83 -11.76 6.50
C ARG A 153 -5.19 -11.23 6.02
N TYR A 154 -5.27 -10.91 4.73
CA TYR A 154 -6.48 -10.37 4.12
C TYR A 154 -6.58 -10.73 2.64
N ALA A 155 -7.80 -10.71 2.12
CA ALA A 155 -8.11 -10.88 0.71
C ALA A 155 -9.13 -9.84 0.25
N GLY A 156 -9.12 -9.51 -1.04
CA GLY A 156 -10.15 -8.69 -1.63
C GLY A 156 -10.02 -8.61 -3.13
N LEU A 157 -11.11 -8.22 -3.79
CA LEU A 157 -11.05 -7.88 -5.21
C LEU A 157 -10.43 -6.50 -5.36
N TYR A 158 -9.35 -6.46 -6.14
CA TYR A 158 -8.51 -5.29 -6.35
C TYR A 158 -9.06 -4.46 -7.51
N PHE A 159 -9.32 -3.17 -7.27
CA PHE A 159 -9.77 -2.23 -8.32
C PHE A 159 -8.79 -1.05 -8.45
N THR A 160 -8.19 -0.89 -9.63
CA THR A 160 -7.58 0.38 -10.09
C THR A 160 -8.55 1.27 -10.87
N ASN A 161 -9.55 0.67 -11.51
CA ASN A 161 -10.59 1.35 -12.27
C ASN A 161 -11.98 1.00 -11.69
N PRO A 162 -13.01 1.86 -11.87
CA PRO A 162 -14.30 1.68 -11.24
C PRO A 162 -15.17 0.58 -11.90
N THR A 163 -14.84 0.15 -13.11
CA THR A 163 -15.71 -0.72 -13.92
C THR A 163 -15.43 -2.20 -13.74
N LYS A 164 -14.17 -2.60 -13.57
CA LYS A 164 -13.76 -4.00 -13.49
C LYS A 164 -12.63 -4.20 -12.49
N TYR A 165 -12.72 -5.25 -11.68
CA TYR A 165 -11.61 -5.67 -10.84
C TYR A 165 -10.44 -6.18 -11.68
N ASP A 166 -9.23 -5.88 -11.25
CA ASP A 166 -8.00 -6.29 -11.92
C ASP A 166 -7.64 -7.74 -11.58
N LYS A 167 -7.74 -8.09 -10.29
CA LYS A 167 -7.42 -9.41 -9.75
C LYS A 167 -7.97 -9.60 -8.34
N MET A 168 -7.95 -10.84 -7.85
CA MET A 168 -8.06 -11.12 -6.42
C MET A 168 -6.68 -10.95 -5.78
N ASP A 169 -6.56 -10.05 -4.79
CA ASP A 169 -5.32 -9.88 -4.03
C ASP A 169 -5.42 -10.67 -2.72
N CYS A 170 -4.44 -11.52 -2.44
CA CYS A 170 -4.34 -12.31 -1.22
C CYS A 170 -3.01 -12.00 -0.54
N LYS A 171 -3.06 -11.49 0.70
CA LYS A 171 -1.87 -11.18 1.49
C LYS A 171 -1.80 -12.10 2.70
N GLY A 172 -0.69 -12.83 2.82
CA GLY A 172 -0.38 -13.69 3.97
C GLY A 172 -1.30 -14.91 4.18
N ILE A 173 -2.25 -15.13 3.27
CA ILE A 173 -3.09 -16.33 3.23
C ILE A 173 -2.28 -17.50 2.70
N GLU A 174 -2.66 -18.71 3.08
CA GLU A 174 -2.05 -19.98 2.71
C GLU A 174 -1.89 -20.16 1.19
N THR A 175 -2.72 -19.50 0.37
CA THR A 175 -2.65 -19.52 -1.10
C THR A 175 -1.34 -18.96 -1.66
N VAL A 176 -0.71 -18.00 -0.97
CA VAL A 176 0.54 -17.36 -1.42
C VAL A 176 1.77 -17.85 -0.67
N ARG A 177 1.59 -18.72 0.33
CA ARG A 177 2.71 -19.28 1.11
C ARG A 177 3.19 -20.58 0.48
N ARG A 178 4.52 -20.79 0.50
CA ARG A 178 5.18 -21.93 -0.16
C ARG A 178 5.44 -23.12 0.77
N ASP A 179 5.08 -23.01 2.04
CA ASP A 179 5.27 -24.02 3.08
C ASP A 179 4.12 -25.05 3.14
N ASN A 180 3.03 -24.82 2.42
CA ASN A 180 1.84 -25.70 2.40
C ASN A 180 1.77 -26.57 1.15
N SER A 181 0.96 -27.64 1.22
CA SER A 181 0.68 -28.48 0.06
C SER A 181 -0.12 -27.70 -1.01
N PRO A 182 0.09 -28.00 -2.31
CA PRO A 182 -0.70 -27.39 -3.38
C PRO A 182 -2.21 -27.60 -3.23
N LEU A 183 -2.64 -28.71 -2.60
CA LEU A 183 -4.05 -28.99 -2.33
C LEU A 183 -4.68 -27.90 -1.45
N VAL A 184 -4.01 -27.50 -0.37
CA VAL A 184 -4.51 -26.47 0.55
C VAL A 184 -4.60 -25.12 -0.15
N ALA A 185 -3.56 -24.76 -0.92
CA ALA A 185 -3.54 -23.51 -1.69
C ALA A 185 -4.68 -23.47 -2.73
N ASN A 186 -4.87 -24.55 -3.48
CA ASN A 186 -5.92 -24.63 -4.50
C ASN A 186 -7.32 -24.57 -3.87
N LEU A 187 -7.56 -25.32 -2.79
CA LEU A 187 -8.84 -25.34 -2.09
C LEU A 187 -9.20 -23.94 -1.56
N ILE A 188 -8.28 -23.27 -0.87
CA ILE A 188 -8.54 -21.94 -0.31
C ILE A 188 -8.76 -20.93 -1.45
N ASN A 189 -8.01 -21.03 -2.54
CA ASN A 189 -8.22 -20.15 -3.70
C ASN A 189 -9.63 -20.32 -4.28
N SER A 190 -10.09 -21.57 -4.49
CA SER A 190 -11.45 -21.84 -4.96
C SER A 190 -12.53 -21.35 -3.99
N CYS A 191 -12.33 -21.51 -2.68
CA CYS A 191 -13.25 -20.96 -1.68
C CYS A 191 -13.34 -19.43 -1.75
N LEU A 192 -12.20 -18.74 -1.89
CA LEU A 192 -12.16 -17.28 -2.00
C LEU A 192 -12.83 -16.79 -3.29
N GLU A 193 -12.62 -17.49 -4.42
CA GLU A 193 -13.29 -17.17 -5.68
C GLU A 193 -14.82 -17.30 -5.55
N LEU A 194 -15.30 -18.39 -4.92
CA LEU A 194 -16.73 -18.59 -4.68
C LEU A 194 -17.33 -17.49 -3.80
N ILE A 195 -16.64 -17.09 -2.72
CA ILE A 195 -17.15 -16.10 -1.76
C ILE A 195 -17.07 -14.65 -2.28
N LEU A 196 -15.99 -14.31 -2.99
CA LEU A 196 -15.71 -12.93 -3.39
C LEU A 196 -16.25 -12.60 -4.79
N ILE A 197 -16.32 -13.58 -5.70
CA ILE A 197 -16.72 -13.37 -7.11
C ILE A 197 -18.12 -13.93 -7.37
N HIS A 198 -18.39 -15.19 -7.05
CA HIS A 198 -19.60 -15.92 -7.47
C HIS A 198 -20.78 -15.83 -6.48
N ARG A 199 -20.83 -14.72 -5.73
CA ARG A 199 -21.83 -14.47 -4.67
C ARG A 199 -23.26 -14.84 -5.03
#